data_AF-A0A8J7SG40-F1
#
_entry.id   AF-A0A8J7SG40-F1
#
_cell.length_a   1.000
_cell.length_b   1.000
_cell.length_c   1.000
_cell.angle_alpha   90.00
_cell.angle_beta   90.00
_cell.angle_gamma   90.00
#
_symmetry.space_group_name_H-M   'P 1'
#
loop_
_entity.id
_entity.type
_entity.pdbx_description
1 polymer ?
#
loop_
_entity_poly.entity_id
_entity_poly.type
_entity_poly.pdbx_seq_one_letter_code
_entity_poly.pdbx_strand_id
1 'polypeptide(L)'
;MTRLDARLTDLLGPIRDAAVGGLLEAMARRLEGGAEVEAEPVLHDPSGRLLRSGPLALPRRGDLRVVTANRRLIERIESPPPLDFAPITLVDAGGFVTTFAPFRWDALAIIIAAGQPRPNWAPVRHWFLEWFQTRYADVAPDLAGTVHTLDGPEKSGAQWRIMLDLGSAPVDCISDLIGAFAATGAGRMHLGSTVD
;
A
#
# COMPACT_ATOMS: atom_id res chain seq x y z
N MET A 1 12.77 16.09 6.62
CA MET A 1 13.01 14.65 6.73
C MET A 1 13.58 14.35 8.11
N THR A 2 12.89 13.54 8.91
CA THR A 2 13.36 13.13 10.24
C THR A 2 14.40 12.00 10.12
N ARG A 3 15.11 11.68 11.21
CA ARG A 3 16.04 10.53 11.24
C ARG A 3 15.31 9.19 11.03
N LEU A 4 14.03 9.12 11.40
CA LEU A 4 13.18 7.97 11.16
C LEU A 4 12.87 7.83 9.66
N ASP A 5 12.45 8.92 9.02
CA ASP A 5 12.11 8.92 7.59
C ASP A 5 13.31 8.48 6.75
N ALA A 6 14.50 9.04 7.00
CA ALA A 6 15.71 8.65 6.28
C ALA A 6 16.01 7.15 6.40
N ARG A 7 15.86 6.59 7.61
CA ARG A 7 16.09 5.15 7.85
C ARG A 7 15.03 4.28 7.16
N LEU A 8 13.78 4.73 7.11
CA LEU A 8 12.73 4.03 6.37
C LEU A 8 12.99 4.08 4.87
N THR A 9 13.40 5.24 4.32
CA THR A 9 13.78 5.37 2.91
C THR A 9 14.93 4.44 2.55
N ASP A 10 15.99 4.36 3.36
CA ASP A 10 17.11 3.46 3.10
C ASP A 10 16.70 1.98 3.11
N LEU A 11 15.79 1.61 4.02
CA LEU A 11 15.31 0.23 4.16
C LEU A 11 14.32 -0.18 3.07
N LEU A 12 13.32 0.67 2.82
CA LEU A 12 12.14 0.34 2.03
C LEU A 12 12.23 0.87 0.59
N GLY A 13 13.12 1.83 0.33
CA GLY A 13 13.36 2.41 -1.00
C GLY A 13 13.63 1.33 -2.05
N PRO A 14 14.58 0.40 -1.82
CA PRO A 14 14.86 -0.67 -2.78
C PRO A 14 13.66 -1.58 -3.07
N ILE A 15 12.80 -1.85 -2.07
CA ILE A 15 11.58 -2.67 -2.23
C ILE A 15 10.56 -1.93 -3.10
N ARG A 16 10.36 -0.65 -2.80
CA ARG A 16 9.46 0.24 -3.56
C ARG A 16 9.95 0.41 -5.00
N ASP A 17 11.23 0.66 -5.21
CA ASP A 17 11.80 0.92 -6.53
C ASP A 17 11.71 -0.32 -7.43
N ALA A 18 11.86 -1.51 -6.87
CA ALA A 18 11.63 -2.77 -7.59
C ALA A 18 10.16 -2.92 -8.04
N ALA A 19 9.20 -2.57 -7.18
CA ALA A 19 7.77 -2.61 -7.52
C ALA A 19 7.40 -1.57 -8.58
N VAL A 20 7.85 -0.32 -8.40
CA VAL A 20 7.62 0.78 -9.36
C VAL A 20 8.28 0.48 -10.70
N GLY A 21 9.51 -0.06 -10.72
CA GLY A 21 10.17 -0.53 -11.93
C GLY A 21 9.33 -1.58 -12.67
N GLY A 22 8.79 -2.57 -11.94
CA GLY A 22 7.89 -3.58 -12.52
C GLY A 22 6.64 -3.00 -13.18
N LEU A 23 6.02 -2.00 -12.55
CA LEU A 23 4.86 -1.28 -13.11
C LEU A 23 5.23 -0.52 -14.40
N LEU A 24 6.31 0.25 -14.37
CA LEU A 24 6.78 1.05 -15.51
C LEU A 24 7.18 0.15 -16.69
N GLU A 25 7.90 -0.93 -16.43
CA GLU A 25 8.26 -1.90 -17.46
C GLU A 25 7.02 -2.58 -18.06
N ALA A 26 6.04 -2.95 -17.23
CA ALA A 26 4.80 -3.54 -17.73
C ALA A 26 4.04 -2.56 -18.62
N MET A 27 3.94 -1.30 -18.20
CA MET A 27 3.33 -0.23 -18.99
C MET A 27 4.06 -0.02 -20.32
N ALA A 28 5.39 0.11 -20.30
CA ALA A 28 6.20 0.28 -21.50
C ALA A 28 5.97 -0.87 -22.51
N ARG A 29 6.01 -2.12 -22.06
CA ARG A 29 5.73 -3.30 -22.91
C ARG A 29 4.35 -3.27 -23.56
N ARG A 30 3.33 -2.74 -22.87
CA ARG A 30 1.96 -2.64 -23.42
C ARG A 30 1.85 -1.51 -24.44
N LEU A 31 2.48 -0.37 -24.17
CA LEU A 31 2.54 0.76 -25.10
C LEU A 31 3.30 0.40 -26.39
N GLU A 32 4.45 -0.28 -26.28
CA GLU A 32 5.21 -0.80 -27.42
C GLU A 32 4.41 -1.82 -28.25
N GLY A 33 3.52 -2.57 -27.60
CA GLY A 33 2.57 -3.46 -28.25
C GLY A 33 1.37 -2.76 -28.91
N GLY A 34 1.31 -1.42 -28.88
CA GLY A 34 0.25 -0.62 -29.48
C GLY A 34 -1.04 -0.55 -28.66
N ALA A 35 -1.02 -0.90 -27.38
CA ALA A 35 -2.16 -0.72 -26.49
C ALA A 35 -2.24 0.72 -25.97
N GLU A 36 -3.45 1.18 -25.67
CA GLU A 36 -3.65 2.34 -24.79
C GLU A 36 -3.56 1.86 -23.33
N VAL A 37 -2.84 2.61 -22.50
CA VAL A 37 -2.65 2.27 -21.09
C VAL A 37 -3.00 3.46 -20.21
N GLU A 38 -3.86 3.23 -19.22
CA GLU A 38 -4.11 4.16 -18.12
C GLU A 38 -3.48 3.56 -16.86
N ALA A 39 -2.52 4.30 -16.27
CA ALA A 39 -1.84 3.91 -15.05
C ALA A 39 -2.69 4.19 -13.81
N GLU A 40 -2.63 3.26 -12.86
CA GLU A 40 -3.23 3.31 -11.53
C GLU A 40 -4.71 3.75 -11.51
N PRO A 41 -5.56 3.17 -12.39
CA PRO A 41 -6.93 3.62 -12.59
C PRO A 41 -7.79 3.45 -11.34
N VAL A 42 -8.63 4.44 -11.04
CA VAL A 42 -9.69 4.27 -10.04
C VAL A 42 -10.71 3.24 -10.54
N LEU A 43 -11.02 2.26 -9.69
CA LEU A 43 -11.94 1.18 -10.02
C LEU A 43 -13.40 1.60 -9.79
N HIS A 44 -14.24 1.23 -10.74
CA HIS A 44 -15.68 1.48 -10.72
C HIS A 44 -16.42 0.15 -10.85
N ASP A 45 -17.59 0.07 -10.24
CA ASP A 45 -18.50 -1.08 -10.39
C ASP A 45 -19.16 -1.07 -11.80
N PRO A 46 -19.90 -2.13 -12.18
CA PRO A 46 -20.57 -2.19 -13.48
C PRO A 46 -21.59 -1.07 -13.74
N SER A 47 -22.06 -0.37 -12.70
CA SER A 47 -22.94 0.80 -12.83
C SER A 47 -22.19 2.11 -13.04
N GLY A 48 -20.85 2.07 -13.05
CA GLY A 48 -19.99 3.24 -13.18
C GLY A 48 -19.79 4.01 -11.86
N ARG A 49 -20.22 3.47 -10.72
CA ARG A 49 -19.98 4.09 -9.41
C ARG A 49 -18.63 3.66 -8.87
N LEU A 50 -18.00 4.52 -8.08
CA LEU A 50 -16.76 4.21 -7.38
C LEU A 50 -16.89 2.91 -6.59
N LEU A 51 -16.07 1.92 -6.93
CA LEU A 51 -16.06 0.63 -6.25
C LEU A 51 -15.55 0.83 -4.83
N ARG A 52 -16.35 0.46 -3.84
CA ARG A 52 -15.99 0.51 -2.41
C ARG A 52 -16.18 -0.86 -1.79
N SER A 53 -15.25 -1.27 -0.94
CA SER A 53 -15.30 -2.59 -0.31
C SER A 53 -14.74 -2.58 1.11
N GLY A 54 -14.93 -3.73 1.77
CA GLY A 54 -14.42 -4.00 3.11
C GLY A 54 -15.14 -3.23 4.22
N PRO A 55 -14.78 -3.51 5.49
CA PRO A 55 -15.38 -2.88 6.66
C PRO A 55 -15.26 -1.35 6.71
N LEU A 56 -14.29 -0.76 6.01
CA LEU A 56 -14.05 0.69 5.98
C LEU A 56 -14.67 1.39 4.75
N ALA A 57 -15.33 0.65 3.85
CA ALA A 57 -15.94 1.16 2.62
C ALA A 57 -14.98 2.02 1.78
N LEU A 58 -13.76 1.50 1.56
CA LEU A 58 -12.66 2.21 0.91
C LEU A 58 -12.67 2.01 -0.60
N PRO A 59 -12.27 3.02 -1.39
CA PRO A 59 -12.07 2.88 -2.83
C PRO A 59 -10.86 2.02 -3.17
N ARG A 60 -10.73 1.65 -4.45
CA ARG A 60 -9.59 0.87 -4.96
C ARG A 60 -9.04 1.44 -6.26
N ARG A 61 -7.73 1.27 -6.45
CA ARG A 61 -7.08 1.38 -7.76
C ARG A 61 -6.63 -0.02 -8.22
N GLY A 62 -6.47 -0.18 -9.53
CA GLY A 62 -5.72 -1.30 -10.09
C GLY A 62 -4.36 -0.80 -10.57
N ASP A 63 -3.51 -1.70 -11.09
CA ASP A 63 -2.18 -1.31 -11.57
C ASP A 63 -2.27 -0.62 -12.94
N LEU A 64 -2.74 -1.34 -13.95
CA LEU A 64 -2.84 -0.82 -15.32
C LEU A 64 -4.22 -1.16 -15.90
N ARG A 65 -4.87 -0.18 -16.53
CA ARG A 65 -5.98 -0.45 -17.44
C ARG A 65 -5.42 -0.48 -18.85
N VAL A 66 -5.45 -1.65 -19.47
CA VAL A 66 -4.96 -1.87 -20.83
C VAL A 66 -6.16 -1.97 -21.77
N VAL A 67 -6.14 -1.14 -22.82
CA VAL A 67 -7.15 -1.10 -23.88
C VAL A 67 -6.50 -1.42 -25.21
N THR A 68 -7.06 -2.42 -25.88
CA THR A 68 -6.73 -2.85 -27.24
C THR A 68 -8.01 -2.85 -28.06
N ALA A 69 -7.92 -3.00 -29.39
CA ALA A 69 -9.07 -3.01 -30.28
C ALA A 69 -10.20 -3.96 -29.85
N ASN A 70 -9.87 -5.08 -29.20
CA ASN A 70 -10.83 -6.13 -28.86
C ASN A 70 -11.08 -6.28 -27.34
N ARG A 71 -10.36 -5.55 -26.49
CA ARG A 71 -10.38 -5.82 -25.05
C ARG A 71 -10.00 -4.61 -24.22
N ARG A 72 -10.73 -4.43 -23.11
CA ARG A 72 -10.39 -3.54 -22.00
C ARG A 72 -10.32 -4.37 -20.73
N LEU A 73 -9.18 -4.36 -20.05
CA LEU A 73 -8.99 -5.11 -18.82
C LEU A 73 -8.14 -4.35 -17.80
N ILE A 74 -8.31 -4.67 -16.52
CA ILE A 74 -7.39 -4.25 -15.46
C ILE A 74 -6.36 -5.36 -15.30
N GLU A 75 -5.10 -5.08 -15.60
CA GLU A 75 -3.98 -5.97 -15.32
C GLU A 75 -3.47 -5.71 -13.92
N ARG A 76 -3.22 -6.78 -13.17
CA ARG A 76 -2.47 -6.74 -11.91
C ARG A 76 -1.02 -7.11 -12.20
N ILE A 77 -0.09 -6.29 -11.73
CA ILE A 77 1.34 -6.48 -11.90
C ILE A 77 1.89 -6.93 -10.55
N GLU A 78 2.33 -8.18 -10.49
CA GLU A 78 2.95 -8.69 -9.27
C GLU A 78 4.33 -8.07 -9.10
N SER A 79 4.57 -7.48 -7.93
CA SER A 79 5.91 -7.03 -7.57
C SER A 79 6.88 -8.21 -7.47
N PRO A 80 8.19 -7.98 -7.69
CA PRO A 80 9.22 -8.99 -7.45
C PRO A 80 9.14 -9.59 -6.04
N PRO A 81 9.72 -10.78 -5.81
CA PRO A 81 9.82 -11.36 -4.47
C PRO A 81 10.41 -10.36 -3.45
N PRO A 82 9.99 -10.44 -2.18
CA PRO A 82 10.45 -9.51 -1.16
C PRO A 82 11.97 -9.55 -1.03
N LEU A 83 12.59 -8.38 -0.86
CA LEU A 83 14.00 -8.32 -0.47
C LEU A 83 14.14 -8.90 0.94
N ASP A 84 15.08 -9.81 1.11
CA ASP A 84 15.33 -10.43 2.41
C ASP A 84 16.13 -9.48 3.31
N PHE A 85 15.67 -9.31 4.54
CA PHE A 85 16.34 -8.55 5.59
C PHE A 85 15.90 -9.02 6.97
N ALA A 86 16.80 -8.93 7.95
CA ALA A 86 16.47 -9.23 9.33
C ALA A 86 15.40 -8.27 9.85
N PRO A 87 14.39 -8.74 10.62
CA PRO A 87 13.35 -7.87 11.12
C PRO A 87 13.89 -6.69 11.93
N ILE A 88 13.33 -5.50 11.71
CA ILE A 88 13.74 -4.25 12.36
C ILE A 88 12.61 -3.74 13.23
N THR A 89 12.92 -3.44 14.49
CA THR A 89 11.97 -2.82 15.42
C THR A 89 12.30 -1.35 15.64
N LEU A 90 11.25 -0.53 15.58
CA LEU A 90 11.24 0.89 15.86
C LEU A 90 10.28 1.14 17.02
N VAL A 91 10.65 2.03 17.93
CA VAL A 91 9.81 2.46 19.05
C VAL A 91 9.68 3.97 18.94
N ASP A 92 8.45 4.47 18.85
CA ASP A 92 8.21 5.91 18.83
C ASP A 92 8.32 6.52 20.24
N ALA A 93 8.24 7.85 20.32
CA ALA A 93 8.30 8.56 21.60
C ALA A 93 7.08 8.27 22.52
N GLY A 94 5.97 7.79 21.95
CA GLY A 94 4.76 7.38 22.67
C GLY A 94 4.78 5.92 23.13
N GLY A 95 5.84 5.17 22.85
CA GLY A 95 5.97 3.75 23.19
C GLY A 95 5.29 2.80 22.22
N PHE A 96 4.79 3.28 21.08
CA PHE A 96 4.24 2.45 20.02
C PHE A 96 5.37 1.68 19.32
N VAL A 97 5.26 0.35 19.33
CA VAL A 97 6.29 -0.53 18.78
C VAL A 97 5.90 -0.97 17.37
N THR A 98 6.76 -0.68 16.40
CA THR A 98 6.61 -1.11 15.01
C THR A 98 7.72 -2.07 14.63
N THR A 99 7.36 -3.26 14.15
CA THR A 99 8.33 -4.23 13.62
C THR A 99 8.11 -4.41 12.12
N PHE A 100 9.17 -4.28 11.34
CA PHE A 100 9.22 -4.58 9.92
C PHE A 100 9.89 -5.94 9.71
N ALA A 101 9.27 -6.82 8.94
CA ALA A 101 9.84 -8.02 8.36
C ALA A 101 9.73 -7.92 6.84
N PRO A 102 10.41 -8.77 6.05
CA PRO A 102 10.31 -8.78 4.59
C PRO A 102 8.85 -8.82 4.10
N PHE A 103 8.55 -8.06 3.05
CA PHE A 103 7.24 -8.00 2.40
C PHE A 103 7.36 -7.52 0.96
N ARG A 104 6.33 -7.76 0.14
CA ARG A 104 6.21 -7.16 -1.19
C ARG A 104 5.42 -5.86 -1.12
N TRP A 105 5.83 -4.85 -1.87
CA TRP A 105 5.20 -3.53 -1.86
C TRP A 105 3.68 -3.59 -2.17
N ASP A 106 3.28 -4.50 -3.05
CA ASP A 106 1.89 -4.75 -3.45
C ASP A 106 1.15 -5.79 -2.57
N ALA A 107 1.82 -6.34 -1.56
CA ALA A 107 1.28 -7.35 -0.65
C ALA A 107 1.87 -7.23 0.76
N LEU A 108 1.62 -6.09 1.40
CA LEU A 108 2.01 -5.81 2.78
C LEU A 108 0.90 -6.27 3.74
N ALA A 109 1.21 -7.19 4.64
CA ALA A 109 0.36 -7.55 5.76
C ALA A 109 0.71 -6.72 6.99
N ILE A 110 -0.32 -6.24 7.67
CA ILE A 110 -0.22 -5.53 8.94
C ILE A 110 -0.98 -6.30 9.99
N ILE A 111 -0.28 -6.71 11.05
CA ILE A 111 -0.86 -7.34 12.22
C ILE A 111 -0.73 -6.39 13.40
N ILE A 112 -1.85 -6.02 14.02
CA ILE A 112 -1.84 -5.23 15.25
C ILE A 112 -2.44 -6.02 16.41
N ALA A 113 -1.84 -5.87 17.58
CA ALA A 113 -2.49 -6.24 18.83
C ALA A 113 -3.09 -4.97 19.44
N ALA A 114 -4.41 -4.84 19.33
CA ALA A 114 -5.10 -3.73 19.94
C ALA A 114 -5.17 -3.92 21.45
N GLY A 115 -4.89 -2.87 22.22
CA GLY A 115 -5.15 -2.87 23.67
C GLY A 115 -6.64 -2.85 24.01
N GLN A 116 -7.50 -2.59 23.01
CA GLN A 116 -8.94 -2.44 23.15
C GLN A 116 -9.74 -3.33 22.18
N PRO A 117 -10.96 -3.77 22.55
CA PRO A 117 -11.76 -4.69 21.73
C PRO A 117 -12.19 -4.14 20.37
N ARG A 118 -12.23 -2.81 20.21
CA ARG A 118 -12.64 -2.08 19.00
C ARG A 118 -11.73 -0.86 18.80
N PRO A 119 -10.66 -0.97 18.00
CA PRO A 119 -9.80 0.16 17.68
C PRO A 119 -10.57 1.27 16.96
N ASN A 120 -10.15 2.51 17.16
CA ASN A 120 -10.64 3.61 16.33
C ASN A 120 -9.93 3.56 14.97
N TRP A 121 -10.63 3.12 13.93
CA TRP A 121 -10.08 3.01 12.57
C TRP A 121 -10.13 4.30 11.74
N ALA A 122 -10.69 5.38 12.27
CA ALA A 122 -10.78 6.65 11.56
C ALA A 122 -9.41 7.19 11.10
N PRO A 123 -8.33 7.15 11.91
CA PRO A 123 -7.00 7.60 11.48
C PRO A 123 -6.46 6.79 10.29
N VAL A 124 -6.57 5.46 10.35
CA VAL A 124 -6.13 4.55 9.26
C VAL A 124 -6.94 4.80 7.99
N ARG A 125 -8.26 5.00 8.14
CA ARG A 125 -9.14 5.35 7.01
C ARG A 125 -8.74 6.70 6.39
N HIS A 126 -8.44 7.71 7.20
CA HIS A 126 -8.01 9.02 6.69
C HIS A 126 -6.66 8.94 5.98
N TRP A 127 -5.70 8.25 6.58
CA TRP A 127 -4.41 7.96 5.94
C TRP A 127 -4.60 7.35 4.56
N PHE A 128 -5.44 6.31 4.44
CA PHE A 128 -5.65 5.67 3.14
C PHE A 128 -6.25 6.64 2.12
N LEU A 129 -7.30 7.39 2.50
CA LEU A 129 -7.95 8.31 1.56
C LEU A 129 -7.04 9.45 1.09
N GLU A 130 -6.10 9.86 1.94
CA GLU A 130 -5.07 10.87 1.65
C GLU A 130 -3.99 10.34 0.70
N TRP A 131 -3.56 9.08 0.89
CA TRP A 131 -2.59 8.41 0.03
C TRP A 131 -3.20 7.75 -1.22
N PHE A 132 -4.53 7.69 -1.30
CA PHE A 132 -5.29 7.31 -2.49
C PHE A 132 -5.38 8.44 -3.52
N GLN A 133 -5.22 9.70 -3.09
CA GLN A 133 -5.21 10.86 -3.99
C GLN A 133 -3.93 10.89 -4.82
N THR A 134 -4.06 11.27 -6.08
CA THR A 134 -2.94 11.37 -7.01
C THR A 134 -1.90 12.39 -6.52
N ARG A 135 -0.63 11.96 -6.52
CA ARG A 135 0.59 12.69 -6.18
C ARG A 135 1.63 12.40 -7.26
N TYR A 136 1.61 13.16 -8.34
CA TYR A 136 2.66 13.04 -9.35
C TYR A 136 4.00 13.40 -8.71
N ALA A 137 4.96 12.49 -8.81
CA ALA A 137 6.32 12.67 -8.34
C ALA A 137 7.28 12.70 -9.52
N ASP A 138 8.36 13.48 -9.41
CA ASP A 138 9.35 13.64 -10.48
C ASP A 138 10.03 12.31 -10.88
N VAL A 139 10.11 11.35 -9.95
CA VAL A 139 10.81 10.07 -10.14
C VAL A 139 10.02 9.10 -11.04
N ALA A 140 8.70 9.21 -11.08
CA ALA A 140 7.82 8.36 -11.90
C ALA A 140 6.59 9.16 -12.34
N PRO A 141 6.75 10.12 -13.28
CA PRO A 141 5.69 11.06 -13.64
C PRO A 141 4.50 10.39 -14.33
N ASP A 142 4.71 9.21 -14.92
CA ASP A 142 3.67 8.41 -15.55
C ASP A 142 2.81 7.62 -14.55
N LEU A 143 3.17 7.64 -13.27
CA LEU A 143 2.44 7.01 -12.17
C LEU A 143 1.80 8.07 -11.27
N ALA A 144 0.71 7.68 -10.62
CA ALA A 144 -0.10 8.53 -9.77
C ALA A 144 0.51 8.73 -8.36
N GLY A 145 1.52 7.98 -7.94
CA GLY A 145 2.12 8.08 -6.60
C GLY A 145 1.17 7.68 -5.47
N THR A 146 0.33 6.66 -5.70
CA THR A 146 -0.82 6.33 -4.82
C THR A 146 -0.75 4.96 -4.18
N VAL A 147 -1.39 4.82 -3.01
CA VAL A 147 -1.75 3.52 -2.42
C VAL A 147 -2.99 2.99 -3.14
N HIS A 148 -2.97 1.72 -3.54
CA HIS A 148 -4.04 1.12 -4.36
C HIS A 148 -5.17 0.55 -3.54
N THR A 149 -4.84 -0.24 -2.52
CA THR A 149 -5.84 -0.96 -1.73
C THR A 149 -5.48 -1.04 -0.26
N LEU A 150 -6.52 -1.01 0.58
CA LEU A 150 -6.47 -1.39 1.99
C LEU A 150 -7.65 -2.32 2.26
N ASP A 151 -7.31 -3.57 2.56
CA ASP A 151 -8.25 -4.62 2.89
C ASP A 151 -8.24 -4.91 4.39
N GLY A 152 -9.44 -4.97 4.97
CA GLY A 152 -9.64 -5.07 6.42
C GLY A 152 -10.25 -3.80 7.02
N PRO A 153 -10.19 -3.63 8.35
CA PRO A 153 -9.55 -4.53 9.33
C PRO A 153 -10.35 -5.83 9.55
N GLU A 154 -9.66 -6.95 9.60
CA GLU A 154 -10.23 -8.26 9.91
C GLU A 154 -9.76 -8.74 11.28
N LYS A 155 -10.68 -9.21 12.13
CA LYS A 155 -10.34 -9.68 13.47
C LYS A 155 -10.01 -11.16 13.48
N SER A 156 -8.87 -11.53 14.06
CA SER A 156 -8.50 -12.91 14.38
C SER A 156 -8.04 -13.01 15.83
N GLY A 157 -8.87 -13.61 16.69
CA GLY A 157 -8.62 -13.65 18.14
C GLY A 157 -8.46 -12.25 18.75
N ALA A 158 -7.28 -12.01 19.33
CA ALA A 158 -6.89 -10.72 19.92
C ALA A 158 -6.18 -9.76 18.94
N GLN A 159 -6.00 -10.17 17.69
CA GLN A 159 -5.30 -9.41 16.67
C GLN A 159 -6.25 -8.91 15.59
N TRP A 160 -5.80 -7.87 14.90
CA TRP A 160 -6.42 -7.37 13.69
C TRP A 160 -5.41 -7.43 12.55
N ARG A 161 -5.90 -7.84 11.38
CA ARG A 161 -5.14 -7.93 10.14
C ARG A 161 -5.65 -6.91 9.14
N ILE A 162 -4.72 -6.24 8.48
CA ILE A 162 -4.95 -5.39 7.31
C ILE A 162 -3.99 -5.83 6.21
N MET A 163 -4.45 -5.84 4.96
CA MET A 163 -3.61 -6.05 3.78
C MET A 163 -3.55 -4.76 2.99
N LEU A 164 -2.36 -4.41 2.51
CA LEU A 164 -2.12 -3.24 1.70
C LEU A 164 -1.50 -3.62 0.37
N ASP A 165 -1.96 -2.92 -0.66
CA ASP A 165 -1.24 -2.72 -1.90
C ASP A 165 -0.83 -1.26 -1.95
N LEU A 166 0.47 -1.01 -1.78
CA LEU A 166 1.02 0.35 -1.68
C LEU A 166 1.16 1.04 -3.05
N GLY A 167 0.86 0.35 -4.16
CA GLY A 167 0.92 0.91 -5.50
C GLY A 167 2.26 1.59 -5.80
N SER A 168 2.23 2.81 -6.33
CA SER A 168 3.42 3.61 -6.59
C SER A 168 3.77 4.61 -5.48
N ALA A 169 3.09 4.55 -4.33
CA ALA A 169 3.27 5.49 -3.23
C ALA A 169 4.74 5.61 -2.80
N PRO A 170 5.19 6.80 -2.36
CA PRO A 170 6.53 6.98 -1.80
C PRO A 170 6.65 6.31 -0.43
N VAL A 171 7.88 6.07 0.01
CA VAL A 171 8.16 5.47 1.33
C VAL A 171 7.57 6.29 2.48
N ASP A 172 7.47 7.61 2.33
CA ASP A 172 6.87 8.52 3.31
C ASP A 172 5.46 8.10 3.74
N CYS A 173 4.70 7.41 2.86
CA CYS A 173 3.38 6.89 3.21
C CYS A 173 3.42 5.92 4.39
N ILE A 174 4.51 5.18 4.57
CA ILE A 174 4.72 4.24 5.69
C ILE A 174 4.96 4.99 6.99
N SER A 175 5.67 6.12 6.97
CA SER A 175 5.86 6.95 8.18
C SER A 175 4.50 7.46 8.69
N ASP A 176 3.68 7.99 7.78
CA ASP A 176 2.32 8.45 8.10
C ASP A 176 1.41 7.30 8.55
N LEU A 177 1.57 6.10 7.97
CA LEU A 177 0.84 4.90 8.33
C LEU A 177 1.10 4.49 9.78
N ILE A 178 2.37 4.51 10.20
CA ILE A 178 2.76 4.23 11.59
C ILE A 178 2.05 5.20 12.52
N GLY A 179 2.07 6.49 12.21
CA GLY A 179 1.35 7.52 12.99
C GLY A 179 -0.16 7.27 13.05
N ALA A 180 -0.76 6.88 11.93
CA ALA A 180 -2.18 6.54 11.86
C ALA A 180 -2.53 5.33 12.74
N PHE A 181 -1.69 4.29 12.75
CA PHE A 181 -1.88 3.11 13.59
C PHE A 181 -1.65 3.40 15.08
N ALA A 182 -0.65 4.20 15.43
CA ALA A 182 -0.44 4.64 16.81
C ALA A 182 -1.70 5.35 17.37
N ALA A 183 -2.36 6.16 16.53
CA ALA A 183 -3.61 6.86 16.88
C ALA A 183 -4.84 5.93 17.02
N THR A 184 -4.76 4.65 16.66
CA THR A 184 -5.87 3.68 16.84
C THR A 184 -6.01 3.17 18.28
N GLY A 185 -5.00 3.42 19.14
CA GLY A 185 -4.90 2.84 20.48
C GLY A 185 -4.31 1.44 20.51
N ALA A 186 -3.65 1.01 19.42
CA ALA A 186 -2.83 -0.20 19.41
C ALA A 186 -1.50 0.04 20.13
N GLY A 187 -0.96 -0.98 20.80
CA GLY A 187 0.35 -0.88 21.46
C GLY A 187 1.51 -1.34 20.57
N ARG A 188 1.21 -2.17 19.56
CA ARG A 188 2.21 -2.70 18.63
C ARG A 188 1.63 -2.99 17.26
N MET A 189 2.47 -2.83 16.25
CA MET A 189 2.22 -3.18 14.86
C MET A 189 3.37 -4.01 14.29
N HIS A 190 3.02 -5.02 13.52
CA HIS A 190 3.94 -5.81 12.72
C HIS A 190 3.60 -5.63 11.24
N LEU A 191 4.58 -5.27 10.43
CA LEU A 191 4.53 -5.15 8.98
C LEU A 191 5.38 -6.25 8.37
N GLY A 192 4.84 -7.02 7.45
CA GLY A 192 5.56 -8.12 6.80
C GLY A 192 4.72 -8.79 5.73
N SER A 193 5.23 -9.81 5.07
CA SER A 193 4.39 -10.76 4.35
C SER A 193 3.45 -11.47 5.32
N THR A 194 2.31 -11.96 4.85
CA THR A 194 1.50 -12.90 5.63
C THR A 194 2.37 -14.11 5.96
N VAL A 195 2.82 -14.21 7.20
CA VAL A 195 3.38 -15.45 7.75
C VAL A 195 2.16 -16.27 8.16
N ASP A 196 1.92 -17.37 7.46
CA ASP A 196 1.08 -18.46 7.99
C ASP A 196 1.74 -19.07 9.23
#